data_AF-G5ICS5-F1
#
_entry.id   AF-G5ICS5-F1
#
_cell.length_a   1.000
_cell.length_b   1.000
_cell.length_c   1.000
_cell.angle_alpha   90.00
_cell.angle_beta   90.00
_cell.angle_gamma   90.00
#
_symmetry.space_group_name_H-M   'P 1'
#
loop_
_entity.id
_entity.type
_entity.pdbx_description
1 polymer ?
#
loop_
_entity_poly.entity_id
_entity_poly.type
_entity_poly.pdbx_seq_one_letter_code
_entity_poly.pdbx_strand_id
1 'polypeptide(L)'
;MKQKINIGTASIILIFIILCLSVFALLGLSDARGAQVFAKRRADSVSAFYQTDALGQAYIGQVAAALKDGSTASEAAAQALSILPEGSLSSEGEEGQLICEIPMSAGQSLHIELDGSNASVNAYYVYNSVDYAIDNHLPVWTGDES
;
A
#
# COMPACT_ATOMS: atom_id res chain seq x y z
N MET A 1 -54.55 48.21 10.22
CA MET A 1 -53.43 47.69 11.04
C MET A 1 -52.17 47.70 10.18
N LYS A 2 -51.20 48.60 10.45
CA LYS A 2 -49.94 48.65 9.68
C LYS A 2 -48.99 47.61 10.26
N GLN A 3 -48.77 46.50 9.55
CA GLN A 3 -47.71 45.54 9.88
C GLN A 3 -46.36 46.25 9.73
N LYS A 4 -45.66 46.49 10.84
CA LYS A 4 -44.25 46.86 10.81
C LYS A 4 -43.48 45.60 10.42
N ILE A 5 -43.06 45.52 9.16
CA ILE A 5 -42.17 44.45 8.70
C ILE A 5 -40.84 44.65 9.42
N ASN A 6 -40.47 43.69 10.28
CA ASN A 6 -39.19 43.67 10.99
C ASN A 6 -38.04 43.34 10.02
N ILE A 7 -37.78 44.24 9.07
CA ILE A 7 -36.76 44.12 8.01
C ILE A 7 -35.36 43.84 8.60
N GLY A 8 -35.05 44.39 9.78
CA GLY A 8 -33.76 44.17 10.44
C GLY A 8 -33.53 42.72 10.86
N THR A 9 -34.51 42.06 11.51
CA THR A 9 -34.36 40.67 11.96
C THR A 9 -34.36 39.69 10.80
N ALA A 10 -35.19 39.92 9.77
CA ALA A 10 -35.21 39.10 8.56
C ALA A 10 -33.87 39.19 7.79
N SER A 11 -33.27 40.38 7.73
CA SER A 11 -31.95 40.58 7.10
C SER A 11 -30.83 39.91 7.87
N ILE A 12 -30.83 39.96 9.21
CA ILE A 12 -29.82 39.30 10.04
C ILE A 12 -29.89 37.78 9.89
N ILE A 13 -31.10 37.20 9.91
CA ILE A 13 -31.28 35.75 9.71
C ILE A 13 -30.77 35.33 8.33
N LEU A 14 -31.06 36.11 7.29
CA LEU A 14 -30.57 35.83 5.93
C LEU A 14 -29.03 35.83 5.86
N ILE A 15 -28.37 36.84 6.44
CA ILE A 15 -26.90 36.91 6.47
C ILE A 15 -26.32 35.72 7.21
N PHE A 16 -26.89 35.36 8.37
CA PHE A 16 -26.45 34.21 9.14
C PHE A 16 -26.54 32.90 8.34
N ILE A 17 -27.66 32.67 7.65
CA ILE A 17 -27.84 31.49 6.79
C ILE A 17 -26.77 31.44 5.70
N ILE A 18 -26.48 32.56 5.03
CA ILE A 18 -25.45 32.62 3.98
C ILE A 18 -24.07 32.31 4.55
N LEU A 19 -23.72 32.85 5.73
CA LEU A 19 -22.46 32.54 6.39
C LEU A 19 -22.37 31.06 6.76
N CYS A 20 -23.44 30.48 7.33
CA CYS A 20 -23.50 29.06 7.65
C CYS A 20 -23.34 28.17 6.40
N LEU A 21 -24.06 28.46 5.32
CA LEU A 21 -23.94 27.73 4.05
C LEU A 21 -22.52 27.82 3.48
N SER A 22 -21.88 28.98 3.60
CA SER A 22 -20.50 29.19 3.13
C SER A 22 -19.51 28.34 3.92
N VAL A 23 -19.62 28.32 5.25
CA VAL A 23 -18.76 27.49 6.12
C VAL A 23 -18.99 25.99 5.83
N PHE A 24 -20.26 25.55 5.74
CA PHE A 24 -20.57 24.16 5.41
C PHE A 24 -20.03 23.76 4.02
N ALA A 25 -20.13 24.64 3.02
CA ALA A 25 -19.58 24.38 1.69
C ALA A 25 -18.05 24.23 1.73
N LEU A 26 -17.36 25.09 2.49
CA LEU A 26 -15.90 25.01 2.64
C LEU A 26 -15.46 23.74 3.38
N LEU A 27 -16.14 23.37 4.47
CA LEU A 27 -15.88 22.12 5.19
C LEU A 27 -16.14 20.90 4.29
N GLY A 28 -17.27 20.87 3.58
CA GLY A 28 -17.59 19.79 2.63
C GLY A 28 -16.57 19.65 1.50
N LEU A 29 -16.03 20.76 0.99
CA LEU A 29 -14.95 20.73 -0.01
C LEU A 29 -13.63 20.20 0.58
N SER A 30 -13.30 20.59 1.81
CA SER A 30 -12.11 20.10 2.51
C SER A 30 -12.17 18.58 2.71
N ASP A 31 -13.31 18.08 3.17
CA ASP A 31 -13.55 16.64 3.38
C ASP A 31 -13.49 15.87 2.05
N ALA A 32 -14.12 16.39 0.99
CA ALA A 32 -14.08 15.76 -0.34
C ALA A 32 -12.65 15.68 -0.90
N ARG A 33 -11.83 16.71 -0.70
CA ARG A 33 -10.40 16.69 -1.08
C ARG A 33 -9.63 15.65 -0.28
N GLY A 34 -9.85 15.57 1.02
CA GLY A 34 -9.26 14.52 1.87
C GLY A 34 -9.63 13.13 1.35
N ALA A 35 -10.92 12.88 1.15
CA ALA A 35 -11.43 11.62 0.61
C ALA A 35 -10.82 11.26 -0.74
N GLN A 36 -10.66 12.24 -1.65
CA GLN A 36 -10.04 12.03 -2.96
C GLN A 36 -8.58 11.58 -2.84
N VAL A 37 -7.79 12.22 -1.96
CA VAL A 37 -6.38 11.84 -1.75
C VAL A 37 -6.28 10.41 -1.20
N PHE A 38 -7.13 10.05 -0.23
CA PHE A 38 -7.16 8.69 0.29
C PHE A 38 -7.60 7.66 -0.75
N ALA A 39 -8.63 7.96 -1.54
CA ALA A 39 -9.11 7.09 -2.60
C ALA A 39 -8.02 6.85 -3.66
N LYS A 40 -7.30 7.92 -4.06
CA LYS A 40 -6.18 7.82 -5.00
C LYS A 40 -5.06 6.95 -4.45
N ARG A 41 -4.60 7.20 -3.22
CA ARG A 41 -3.56 6.38 -2.58
C ARG A 41 -3.95 4.91 -2.48
N ARG A 42 -5.21 4.61 -2.17
CA ARG A 42 -5.71 3.22 -2.17
C ARG A 42 -5.71 2.62 -3.56
N ALA A 43 -6.16 3.34 -4.59
CA ALA A 43 -6.13 2.86 -5.96
C ALA A 43 -4.68 2.59 -6.45
N ASP A 44 -3.75 3.49 -6.12
CA ASP A 44 -2.34 3.35 -6.45
C ASP A 44 -1.73 2.13 -5.73
N SER A 45 -2.01 1.94 -4.43
CA SER A 45 -1.54 0.78 -3.66
C SER A 45 -2.10 -0.55 -4.18
N VAL A 46 -3.39 -0.60 -4.52
CA VAL A 46 -4.03 -1.82 -5.06
C VAL A 46 -3.48 -2.13 -6.46
N SER A 47 -3.28 -1.11 -7.31
CA SER A 47 -2.72 -1.34 -8.64
C SER A 47 -1.27 -1.82 -8.59
N ALA A 48 -0.45 -1.25 -7.71
CA ALA A 48 0.91 -1.74 -7.47
C ALA A 48 0.92 -3.20 -6.97
N PHE A 49 0.01 -3.55 -6.06
CA PHE A 49 -0.13 -4.92 -5.58
C PHE A 49 -0.40 -5.91 -6.72
N TYR A 50 -1.40 -5.64 -7.56
CA TYR A 50 -1.74 -6.55 -8.66
C TYR A 50 -0.66 -6.60 -9.75
N GLN A 51 0.10 -5.51 -9.96
CA GLN A 51 1.24 -5.52 -10.87
C GLN A 51 2.35 -6.46 -10.35
N THR A 52 2.68 -6.38 -9.06
CA THR A 52 3.65 -7.27 -8.44
C THR A 52 3.15 -8.72 -8.40
N ASP A 53 1.87 -8.94 -8.13
CA ASP A 53 1.26 -10.27 -8.13
C ASP A 53 1.39 -10.95 -9.51
N ALA A 54 1.09 -10.20 -10.58
CA ALA A 54 1.25 -10.69 -11.96
C ALA A 54 2.70 -11.08 -12.28
N LEU A 55 3.68 -10.31 -11.80
CA LEU A 55 5.11 -10.65 -11.92
C LEU A 55 5.46 -11.91 -11.13
N GLY A 56 4.92 -12.05 -9.91
CA GLY A 56 5.07 -13.24 -9.10
C GLY A 56 4.51 -14.49 -9.78
N GLN A 57 3.32 -14.41 -10.37
CA GLN A 57 2.74 -15.52 -11.13
C GLN A 57 3.55 -15.87 -12.39
N ALA A 58 4.08 -14.86 -13.09
CA ALA A 58 4.96 -15.07 -14.23
C ALA A 58 6.27 -15.77 -13.83
N TYR A 59 6.85 -15.39 -12.69
CA TYR A 59 8.02 -16.04 -12.10
C TYR A 59 7.75 -17.51 -11.79
N ILE A 60 6.65 -17.81 -11.09
CA ILE A 60 6.25 -19.20 -10.77
C ILE A 60 6.08 -20.02 -12.04
N GLY A 61 5.44 -19.45 -13.06
CA GLY A 61 5.26 -20.10 -14.36
C GLY A 61 6.57 -20.44 -15.07
N GLN A 62 7.55 -19.53 -15.04
CA GLN A 62 8.87 -19.77 -15.62
C GLN A 62 9.66 -20.82 -14.85
N VAL A 63 9.66 -20.77 -13.51
CA VAL A 63 10.33 -21.78 -12.69
C VAL A 63 9.72 -23.16 -12.96
N ALA A 64 8.39 -23.26 -12.98
CA ALA A 64 7.70 -24.51 -13.27
C ALA A 64 7.97 -25.05 -14.68
N ALA A 65 8.13 -24.18 -15.68
CA ALA A 65 8.51 -24.58 -17.04
C ALA A 65 9.96 -25.08 -17.09
N ALA A 66 10.91 -24.33 -16.51
CA ALA A 66 12.32 -24.69 -16.51
C ALA A 66 12.60 -26.00 -15.75
N LEU A 67 11.89 -26.26 -14.65
CA LEU A 67 11.97 -27.53 -13.93
C LEU A 67 11.43 -28.71 -14.76
N LYS A 68 10.34 -28.50 -15.53
CA LYS A 68 9.82 -29.54 -16.45
C LYS A 68 10.79 -29.86 -17.59
N ASP A 69 11.55 -28.87 -18.03
CA ASP A 69 12.60 -29.03 -19.04
C ASP A 69 13.88 -29.68 -18.47
N GLY A 70 13.89 -30.00 -17.16
CA GLY A 70 14.98 -30.72 -16.49
C GLY A 70 16.10 -29.82 -15.97
N SER A 71 15.87 -28.51 -15.89
CA SER A 71 16.82 -27.57 -15.26
C SER A 71 16.88 -27.81 -13.75
N THR A 72 18.01 -27.47 -13.13
CA THR A 72 18.09 -27.46 -11.67
C THR A 72 17.27 -26.30 -11.09
N ALA A 73 16.85 -26.40 -9.83
CA ALA A 73 16.08 -25.36 -9.15
C ALA A 73 16.78 -23.99 -9.19
N SER A 74 18.10 -23.97 -8.93
CA SER A 74 18.92 -22.75 -8.98
C SER A 74 18.97 -22.11 -10.37
N GLU A 75 19.10 -22.91 -11.44
CA GLU A 75 19.09 -22.42 -12.81
C GLU A 75 17.72 -21.90 -13.24
N ALA A 76 16.65 -22.61 -12.87
CA ALA A 76 15.27 -22.20 -13.13
C ALA A 76 14.96 -20.85 -12.45
N ALA A 77 15.40 -20.68 -11.21
CA ALA A 77 15.27 -19.43 -10.46
C ALA A 77 16.06 -18.28 -11.10
N ALA A 78 17.30 -18.51 -11.54
CA ALA A 78 18.12 -17.51 -12.20
C ALA A 78 17.52 -17.04 -13.55
N GLN A 79 16.95 -17.95 -14.32
CA GLN A 79 16.24 -17.62 -15.56
C GLN A 79 15.00 -16.78 -15.27
N ALA A 80 14.18 -17.22 -14.31
CA ALA A 80 12.96 -16.52 -13.92
C ALA A 80 13.22 -15.15 -13.26
N LEU A 81 14.39 -14.94 -12.66
CA LEU A 81 14.78 -13.64 -12.11
C LEU A 81 14.94 -12.56 -13.19
N SER A 82 15.20 -12.96 -14.45
CA SER A 82 15.42 -12.01 -15.56
C SER A 82 14.17 -11.23 -15.97
N ILE A 83 12.97 -11.71 -15.62
CA ILE A 83 11.70 -11.01 -15.88
C ILE A 83 11.24 -10.13 -14.72
N LEU A 84 11.94 -10.19 -13.59
CA LEU A 84 11.58 -9.46 -12.38
C LEU A 84 12.24 -8.07 -12.35
N PRO A 85 11.64 -7.10 -11.65
CA PRO A 85 12.18 -5.75 -11.55
C PRO A 85 13.51 -5.73 -10.78
N GLU A 86 14.32 -4.69 -11.00
CA GLU A 86 15.57 -4.47 -10.29
C GLU A 86 15.35 -4.47 -8.77
N GLY A 87 16.27 -5.11 -8.04
CA GLY A 87 16.16 -5.31 -6.59
C GLY A 87 15.39 -6.57 -6.18
N SER A 88 14.83 -7.31 -7.14
CA SER A 88 14.31 -8.65 -6.85
C SER A 88 15.46 -9.60 -6.55
N LEU A 89 15.26 -10.48 -5.57
CA LEU A 89 16.25 -11.47 -5.15
C LEU A 89 15.64 -12.86 -5.27
N SER A 90 16.44 -13.83 -5.68
CA SER A 90 16.07 -15.24 -5.59
C SER A 90 17.22 -16.04 -5.02
N SER A 91 16.91 -16.87 -4.04
CA SER A 91 17.88 -17.69 -3.30
C SER A 91 17.31 -19.07 -3.04
N GLU A 92 18.20 -20.06 -2.94
CA GLU A 92 17.83 -21.41 -2.52
C GLU A 92 17.91 -21.50 -0.99
N GLY A 93 16.84 -21.99 -0.36
CA GLY A 93 16.75 -22.26 1.07
C GLY A 93 17.41 -23.58 1.46
N GLU A 94 17.55 -23.81 2.76
CA GLU A 94 18.29 -24.97 3.31
C GLU A 94 17.69 -26.34 2.95
N GLU A 95 16.38 -26.40 2.66
CA GLU A 95 15.66 -27.64 2.32
C GLU A 95 15.38 -27.79 0.81
N GLY A 96 16.12 -27.08 -0.07
CA GLY A 96 15.89 -27.13 -1.52
C GLY A 96 14.64 -26.36 -1.98
N GLN A 97 14.20 -25.42 -1.15
CA GLN A 97 13.12 -24.48 -1.47
C GLN A 97 13.69 -23.31 -2.27
N LEU A 98 12.92 -22.77 -3.21
CA LEU A 98 13.26 -21.53 -3.91
C LEU A 98 12.53 -20.38 -3.28
N ILE A 99 13.29 -19.42 -2.77
CA ILE A 99 12.77 -18.18 -2.19
C ILE A 99 12.96 -17.07 -3.22
N CYS A 100 11.93 -16.26 -3.41
CA CYS A 100 11.98 -15.08 -4.24
C CYS A 100 11.32 -13.90 -3.53
N GLU A 101 11.98 -12.75 -3.60
CA GLU A 101 11.48 -11.49 -3.09
C GLU A 101 11.37 -10.47 -4.21
N ILE A 102 10.18 -9.90 -4.38
CA ILE A 102 9.90 -8.88 -5.39
C ILE A 102 9.59 -7.57 -4.65
N PRO A 103 10.38 -6.50 -4.82
CA PRO A 103 10.16 -5.24 -4.14
C PRO A 103 8.88 -4.56 -4.65
N MET A 104 8.20 -3.86 -3.73
CA MET A 104 6.96 -3.12 -3.98
C MET A 104 7.07 -1.67 -3.49
N SER A 105 6.07 -0.86 -3.84
CA SER A 105 5.94 0.49 -3.30
C SER A 105 5.74 0.50 -1.78
N ALA A 106 6.06 1.62 -1.13
CA ALA A 106 5.85 1.84 0.30
C ALA A 106 6.66 0.92 1.24
N GLY A 107 7.81 0.41 0.78
CA GLY A 107 8.70 -0.41 1.60
C GLY A 107 8.16 -1.82 1.85
N GLN A 108 7.30 -2.31 0.97
CA GLN A 108 6.79 -3.67 1.03
C GLN A 108 7.54 -4.56 0.04
N SER A 109 7.54 -5.87 0.28
CA SER A 109 8.04 -6.87 -0.65
C SER A 109 7.07 -8.04 -0.71
N LEU A 110 6.88 -8.59 -1.91
CA LEU A 110 6.18 -9.86 -2.10
C LEU A 110 7.17 -10.99 -1.89
N HIS A 111 6.85 -11.88 -0.96
CA HIS A 111 7.60 -13.09 -0.66
C HIS A 111 6.93 -14.29 -1.33
N ILE A 112 7.73 -15.07 -2.05
CA ILE A 112 7.30 -16.29 -2.74
C ILE A 112 8.25 -17.41 -2.34
N GLU A 113 7.70 -18.51 -1.86
CA GLU A 113 8.45 -19.72 -1.55
C GLU A 113 7.89 -20.89 -2.37
N LEU A 114 8.76 -21.57 -3.12
CA LEU A 114 8.42 -22.68 -3.99
C LEU A 114 9.19 -23.95 -3.60
N ASP A 115 8.58 -25.11 -3.77
CA ASP A 115 9.30 -26.39 -3.76
C ASP A 115 10.21 -26.49 -5.00
N GLY A 116 11.51 -26.69 -4.79
CA GLY A 116 12.49 -26.84 -5.86
C GLY A 116 12.31 -28.09 -6.73
N SER A 117 11.46 -29.04 -6.33
CA SER A 117 11.17 -30.25 -7.09
C SER A 117 10.05 -30.06 -8.12
N ASN A 118 8.95 -29.39 -7.72
CA ASN A 118 7.72 -29.32 -8.50
C ASN A 118 7.20 -27.89 -8.75
N ALA A 119 7.90 -26.87 -8.25
CA ALA A 119 7.44 -25.48 -8.22
C ALA A 119 6.06 -25.30 -7.55
N SER A 120 5.69 -26.16 -6.60
CA SER A 120 4.48 -25.93 -5.80
C SER A 120 4.70 -24.77 -4.84
N VAL A 121 3.68 -23.92 -4.70
CA VAL A 121 3.75 -22.74 -3.82
C VAL A 121 3.59 -23.17 -2.36
N ASN A 122 4.62 -22.93 -1.55
CA ASN A 122 4.60 -23.14 -0.11
C ASN A 122 4.10 -21.87 0.61
N ALA A 123 4.61 -20.71 0.21
CA ALA A 123 4.24 -19.42 0.78
C ALA A 123 4.09 -18.33 -0.29
N TYR A 124 3.10 -17.47 -0.10
CA TYR A 124 2.83 -16.32 -0.96
C TYR A 124 2.19 -15.20 -0.15
N TYR A 125 2.97 -14.21 0.27
CA TYR A 125 2.47 -13.11 1.09
C TYR A 125 3.30 -11.84 0.92
N VAL A 126 2.66 -10.70 1.18
CA VAL A 126 3.34 -9.39 1.20
C VAL A 126 3.71 -9.05 2.64
N TYR A 127 4.93 -8.58 2.84
CA TYR A 127 5.42 -8.11 4.13
C TYR A 127 6.10 -6.73 3.99
N ASN A 128 6.34 -6.06 5.11
CA ASN A 128 7.09 -4.81 5.12
C ASN A 128 8.58 -5.13 5.25
N SER A 129 9.37 -4.76 4.25
CA SER A 129 10.81 -5.03 4.18
C SER A 129 11.65 -3.95 4.86
N VAL A 130 11.03 -2.86 5.31
CA VAL A 130 11.72 -1.81 6.06
C VAL A 130 11.65 -2.13 7.55
N ASP A 131 12.82 -2.31 8.17
CA ASP A 131 12.92 -2.37 9.63
C ASP A 131 12.50 -1.01 10.20
N TYR A 132 11.32 -0.95 10.81
CA TYR A 132 10.93 0.22 11.58
C TYR A 132 11.87 0.30 12.78
N ALA A 133 12.84 1.22 12.71
CA ALA A 133 13.53 1.66 13.92
C ALA A 133 12.47 2.26 14.84
N ILE A 134 12.05 1.51 15.87
CA ILE A 134 11.18 2.03 16.91
C ILE A 134 11.93 3.17 17.57
N ASP A 135 11.43 4.39 17.39
CA ASP A 135 11.96 5.57 18.07
C ASP A 135 11.70 5.40 19.57
N ASN A 136 12.73 4.93 20.28
CA ASN A 136 12.70 4.76 21.73
C ASN A 136 12.91 6.08 22.48
N HIS A 137 13.08 7.21 21.78
CA HIS A 137 13.24 8.51 22.40
C HIS A 137 11.89 9.21 22.52
N LEU A 138 10.94 8.61 23.25
CA LEU A 138 9.76 9.35 23.69
C LEU A 138 10.21 10.37 24.76
N PRO A 139 10.06 11.70 24.55
CA PRO A 139 10.25 12.66 25.62
C PRO A 139 9.06 12.55 26.59
N VAL A 140 9.14 11.60 27.52
CA VAL A 140 8.18 11.48 28.61
C VAL A 140 8.43 12.63 29.57
N TRP A 141 7.41 13.44 29.86
CA TRP A 141 7.52 14.55 30.82
C TRP A 141 7.93 14.00 32.20
N THR A 142 9.08 14.45 32.72
CA THR A 142 9.69 13.94 33.97
C THR A 142 9.29 14.71 35.22
N GLY A 143 8.47 15.76 35.11
CA GLY A 143 7.92 16.47 36.27
C GLY A 143 8.90 17.31 37.10
N ASP A 144 10.19 17.30 36.79
CA ASP A 144 11.19 18.12 37.51
C ASP A 144 11.24 19.55 36.96
N GLU A 145 10.24 20.37 37.30
CA GLU A 145 10.41 21.81 37.54
C GLU A 145 9.35 22.29 38.56
N SER A 146 9.80 22.56 39.79
CA SER A 146 9.15 23.47 40.75
C SER A 146 10.20 24.26 41.51
#